data_AF-A0A3M1FYZ0-F1
#
_entry.id   AF-A0A3M1FYZ0-F1
#
_cell.length_a   1.000
_cell.length_b   1.000
_cell.length_c   1.000
_cell.angle_alpha   90.00
_cell.angle_beta   90.00
_cell.angle_gamma   90.00
#
_symmetry.space_group_name_H-M   'P 1'
#
loop_
_entity.id
_entity.type
_entity.pdbx_description
1 polymer ?
#
loop_
_entity_poly.entity_id
_entity_poly.type
_entity_poly.pdbx_seq_one_letter_code
_entity_poly.pdbx_strand_id
1 'polypeptide(L)' 'VLDTFYLPSRYPYCFEKGSPKDYFDEQTAKEAIGHAKAIMEYIKRQLD' A
#
# COMPACT_ATOMS: atom_id res chain seq x y z
N VAL A 1 4.85 0.63 -6.60
CA VAL A 1 3.56 1.05 -6.02
C VAL A 1 3.53 0.76 -4.52
N LEU A 2 3.58 -0.51 -4.08
CA LEU A 2 3.46 -0.84 -2.65
C LEU A 2 4.54 -0.20 -1.74
N ASP A 3 5.75 0.02 -2.25
CA ASP A 3 6.84 0.62 -1.47
C ASP A 3 6.50 2.01 -0.93
N THR A 4 5.65 2.77 -1.65
CA THR A 4 5.25 4.12 -1.24
C THR A 4 4.27 4.11 -0.07
N PHE A 5 3.75 2.95 0.35
CA PHE A 5 2.83 2.86 1.48
C PHE A 5 3.56 2.67 2.80
N TYR A 6 4.81 2.22 2.81
CA TYR A 6 5.49 1.83 4.05
C TYR A 6 5.60 2.99 5.05
N LEU A 7 6.15 4.13 4.65
CA LEU A 7 6.32 5.29 5.55
C LEU A 7 5.06 6.18 5.60
N PRO A 8 4.49 6.60 4.46
CA PRO A 8 3.40 7.57 4.44
C PRO A 8 2.10 7.06 5.07
N SER A 9 1.81 5.75 5.07
CA SER A 9 0.59 5.25 5.73
C SER A 9 0.59 5.36 7.26
N ARG A 10 1.74 5.67 7.87
CA ARG A 10 1.91 5.62 9.34
C ARG A 10 2.29 6.96 9.95
N TYR A 11 3.02 7.80 9.24
CA TYR A 11 3.64 8.98 9.84
C TYR A 11 3.15 10.30 9.22
N PRO A 12 2.59 11.22 10.03
CA PRO A 12 2.12 12.52 9.54
C PRO A 12 3.19 13.37 8.85
N TYR A 13 4.46 13.27 9.26
CA TYR A 13 5.55 14.08 8.68
C TYR A 13 5.83 13.75 7.20
N CYS A 14 5.25 12.68 6.66
CA CYS A 14 5.33 12.36 5.25
C CYS A 14 4.41 13.24 4.38
N PHE A 15 3.61 14.12 4.98
CA PHE A 15 2.68 15.02 4.30
C PHE A 15 2.87 16.47 4.74
N GLU A 16 2.50 17.42 3.88
CA GLU A 16 2.58 18.84 4.19
C GLU A 16 1.64 19.28 5.32
N LYS A 17 0.52 18.56 5.53
CA LYS A 17 -0.49 18.83 6.57
C LYS A 17 -1.33 17.58 6.87
N GLY A 18 -2.08 17.60 7.96
CA GLY A 18 -3.05 16.54 8.28
C GLY A 18 -2.41 15.25 8.80
N SER A 19 -3.14 14.14 8.67
CA SER A 19 -2.78 12.81 9.15
C SER A 19 -2.84 11.78 8.02
N PRO A 20 -2.10 10.65 8.11
CA PRO A 20 -2.07 9.65 7.04
C PRO A 20 -3.43 9.22 6.49
N LYS A 21 -4.44 9.06 7.36
CA LYS A 21 -5.80 8.66 6.96
C LYS A 21 -6.49 9.65 5.99
N ASP A 22 -6.02 10.88 5.92
CA ASP A 22 -6.59 11.93 5.07
C ASP A 22 -6.11 11.82 3.60
N TYR A 23 -5.10 10.97 3.34
CA TYR A 23 -4.43 10.83 2.04
C TYR A 23 -4.67 9.48 1.36
N PHE A 24 -5.37 8.55 2.02
CA PHE A 24 -5.70 7.24 1.47
C PHE A 24 -7.20 7.00 1.53
N ASP A 25 -7.79 6.62 0.40
CA ASP A 25 -9.20 6.29 0.30
C ASP A 25 -9.42 4.78 0.07
N GLU A 26 -10.69 4.37 -0.01
CA GLU A 26 -11.07 2.97 -0.22
C GLU A 26 -10.54 2.43 -1.56
N GLN A 27 -10.52 3.25 -2.61
CA GLN A 27 -10.04 2.82 -3.92
C GLN A 27 -8.54 2.51 -3.87
N THR A 28 -7.77 3.40 -3.26
CA THR A 28 -6.33 3.23 -3.04
C THR A 28 -6.05 1.96 -2.22
N ALA A 29 -6.86 1.69 -1.19
CA ALA A 29 -6.73 0.48 -0.39
C ALA A 29 -7.02 -0.79 -1.20
N LYS A 30 -8.07 -0.80 -2.04
CA LYS A 30 -8.41 -1.94 -2.90
C LYS A 30 -7.30 -2.25 -3.90
N GLU A 31 -6.73 -1.22 -4.52
CA GLU A 31 -5.61 -1.37 -5.47
C GLU A 31 -4.36 -1.91 -4.79
N ALA A 32 -3.99 -1.36 -3.62
CA ALA A 32 -2.84 -1.84 -2.85
C ALA A 32 -2.99 -3.32 -2.46
N ILE A 33 -4.18 -3.73 -1.98
CA ILE A 33 -4.46 -5.13 -1.67
C ILE A 33 -4.40 -6.00 -2.94
N GLY A 34 -4.90 -5.52 -4.07
CA GLY A 34 -4.82 -6.21 -5.36
C GLY A 34 -3.38 -6.47 -5.79
N HIS A 35 -2.50 -5.46 -5.71
CA HIS A 35 -1.08 -5.61 -5.99
C HIS A 35 -0.38 -6.58 -5.03
N ALA A 36 -0.69 -6.51 -3.74
CA ALA A 36 -0.11 -7.43 -2.75
C ALA A 36 -0.49 -8.88 -3.06
N LYS A 37 -1.76 -9.15 -3.38
CA LYS A 37 -2.23 -10.47 -3.81
C LYS A 37 -1.51 -10.96 -5.06
N ALA A 38 -1.33 -10.10 -6.07
CA ALA A 38 -0.64 -10.47 -7.30
C ALA A 38 0.82 -10.90 -7.06
N ILE A 39 1.54 -10.20 -6.17
CA ILE A 39 2.91 -10.56 -5.79
C ILE A 39 2.93 -11.90 -5.05
N MET A 40 2.03 -12.11 -4.09
CA MET A 40 1.93 -13.37 -3.35
C MET A 40 1.63 -14.56 -4.27
N GLU A 41 0.68 -14.41 -5.20
CA GLU A 41 0.34 -15.43 -6.19
C GLU A 41 1.47 -15.70 -7.19
N TYR A 42 2.28 -14.68 -7.50
CA TYR A 42 3.48 -14.89 -8.30
C TYR A 42 4.51 -15.72 -7.55
N ILE A 43 4.84 -15.34 -6.31
CA ILE A 43 5.82 -16.05 -5.48
C ILE A 43 5.40 -17.49 -5.24
N LYS A 44 4.13 -17.73 -4.91
CA LYS A 44 3.59 -19.07 -4.72
C LYS A 44 3.85 -19.98 -5.93
N ARG A 45 3.58 -19.47 -7.14
CA ARG A 45 3.85 -20.20 -8.39
C ARG A 45 5.33 -20.47 -8.69
N GLN A 46 6.26 -19.77 -8.04
CA GLN A 46 7.71 -20.04 -8.17
C GLN A 46 8.21 -21.07 -7.16
N LEU A 47 7.42 -21.38 -6.13
CA LEU A 47 7.76 -22.34 -5.08
C LEU A 47 7.13 -23.73 -5.30
N ASP A 48 6.14 -23.81 -6.20
CA ASP A 48 5.55 -25.05 -6.71
C ASP A 48 6.44 -25.66 -7.81
#